data_AF-A0A9D8RD60-F1
#
_entry.id   AF-A0A9D8RD60-F1
#
_cell.length_a   1.000
_cell.length_b   1.000
_cell.length_c   1.000
_cell.angle_alpha   90.00
_cell.angle_beta   90.00
_cell.angle_gamma   90.00
#
_symmetry.space_group_name_H-M   'P 1'
#
loop_
_entity.id
_entity.type
_entity.pdbx_description
1 polymer ?
#
loop_
_entity_poly.entity_id
_entity_poly.type
_entity_poly.pdbx_seq_one_letter_code
_entity_poly.pdbx_strand_id
1 'polypeptide(L)'
;MKKSTQILEKVFDILGEILALLTIALYVVLFVNANWSFIPENVLNILNIIKDYAALVVVVIVGFEAVVKRGFVFKVLFLLVLAIIILAQFFPGTWENISKVF
;
A
#
# COMPACT_ATOMS: atom_id res chain seq x y z
N MET A 1 -16.02 -10.28 21.95
CA MET A 1 -14.75 -9.84 21.32
C MET A 1 -13.84 -9.28 22.41
N LYS A 2 -12.55 -9.66 22.48
CA LYS A 2 -11.64 -9.14 23.52
C LYS A 2 -11.39 -7.64 23.27
N LYS A 3 -11.38 -6.83 24.34
CA LYS A 3 -11.17 -5.36 24.30
C LYS A 3 -9.94 -4.93 23.48
N SER A 4 -8.88 -5.75 23.44
CA SER A 4 -7.67 -5.48 22.65
C SER A 4 -7.88 -5.52 21.14
N THR A 5 -8.76 -6.38 20.62
CA THR A 5 -9.03 -6.50 19.18
C THR A 5 -9.75 -5.26 18.64
N GLN A 6 -10.63 -4.65 19.45
CA GLN A 6 -11.36 -3.44 19.07
C GLN A 6 -10.45 -2.20 18.99
N ILE A 7 -9.44 -2.11 19.87
CA ILE A 7 -8.48 -1.01 19.82
C ILE A 7 -7.61 -1.14 18.56
N LEU A 8 -7.13 -2.34 18.29
CA LEU A 8 -6.29 -2.63 17.13
C LEU A 8 -7.01 -2.35 15.81
N GLU A 9 -8.28 -2.74 15.72
CA GLU A 9 -9.17 -2.42 14.59
C GLU A 9 -9.22 -0.91 14.34
N LYS A 10 -9.52 -0.10 15.36
CA LYS A 10 -9.61 1.36 15.22
C LYS A 10 -8.29 2.00 14.80
N VAL A 11 -7.16 1.46 15.28
CA VAL A 11 -5.84 1.97 14.88
C VAL A 11 -5.59 1.71 13.40
N PHE A 12 -5.87 0.50 12.91
CA PHE A 12 -5.69 0.18 11.49
C PHE A 12 -6.65 0.94 10.58
N ASP A 13 -7.89 1.16 11.01
CA ASP A 13 -8.90 1.94 10.29
C ASP A 13 -8.41 3.38 10.06
N ILE A 14 -8.05 4.08 11.14
CA ILE A 14 -7.52 5.45 11.08
C ILE A 14 -6.24 5.53 10.25
N LEU A 15 -5.31 4.58 10.41
CA LEU A 15 -4.08 4.55 9.63
C LEU A 15 -4.36 4.32 8.14
N GLY A 16 -5.30 3.43 7.81
CA GLY A 16 -5.71 3.13 6.45
C GLY A 16 -6.30 4.35 5.76
N GLU A 17 -7.22 5.06 6.42
CA GLU A 17 -7.81 6.30 5.90
C GLU A 17 -6.76 7.39 5.65
N ILE A 18 -5.87 7.62 6.62
CA ILE A 18 -4.82 8.64 6.48
C ILE A 18 -3.86 8.28 5.34
N LEU A 19 -3.41 7.03 5.26
CA LEU A 19 -2.50 6.59 4.21
C LEU A 19 -3.15 6.64 2.83
N ALA A 20 -4.43 6.31 2.72
CA ALA A 20 -5.17 6.44 1.47
C ALA A 20 -5.26 7.91 1.02
N LEU A 21 -5.56 8.82 1.95
CA LEU A 21 -5.61 10.25 1.65
C LEU A 21 -4.24 10.79 1.22
N LEU A 22 -3.17 10.44 1.92
CA LEU A 22 -1.80 10.83 1.56
C LEU A 22 -1.39 10.28 0.20
N THR A 23 -1.79 9.05 -0.11
CA THR A 23 -1.52 8.41 -1.40
C THR A 23 -2.21 9.17 -2.53
N ILE A 24 -3.48 9.54 -2.36
CA ILE A 24 -4.22 10.34 -3.35
C ILE A 24 -3.57 11.71 -3.52
N ALA A 25 -3.21 12.38 -2.42
CA ALA A 25 -2.52 13.66 -2.46
C ALA A 25 -1.18 13.57 -3.22
N LEU A 26 -0.41 12.50 -3.01
CA LEU A 26 0.82 12.22 -3.74
C LEU A 26 0.57 12.09 -5.25
N TYR A 27 -0.45 11.34 -5.67
CA TYR A 27 -0.83 11.24 -7.07
C TYR A 27 -1.18 12.60 -7.68
N VAL A 28 -1.95 13.42 -6.97
CA VAL A 28 -2.29 14.79 -7.42
C VAL A 28 -1.02 15.62 -7.61
N VAL A 29 -0.11 15.63 -6.63
CA VAL A 29 1.16 16.37 -6.72
C VAL A 29 1.98 15.91 -7.93
N LEU A 30 2.09 14.60 -8.15
CA LEU A 30 2.84 14.04 -9.27
C LEU A 30 2.18 14.35 -10.63
N PHE A 31 0.86 14.34 -10.72
CA PHE A 31 0.14 14.73 -11.94
C PHE A 31 0.31 16.20 -12.29
N VAL A 32 0.23 17.08 -11.29
CA VAL A 32 0.54 18.51 -11.50
C VAL A 32 2.00 18.64 -11.92
N ASN A 33 2.93 17.94 -11.27
CA ASN A 33 4.34 18.00 -11.63
C ASN A 33 4.61 17.49 -13.05
N ALA A 34 3.87 16.49 -13.54
CA ALA A 34 4.02 15.98 -14.91
C ALA A 34 3.69 17.04 -15.98
N ASN A 35 2.88 18.06 -15.65
CA ASN A 35 2.50 19.13 -16.58
C ASN A 35 3.37 20.38 -16.45
N TRP A 36 3.82 20.72 -15.23
CA TRP A 36 4.54 21.98 -14.95
C TRP A 36 5.99 21.82 -14.46
N SER A 37 6.47 20.59 -14.26
CA SER A 37 7.87 20.25 -13.90
C SER A 37 8.47 21.12 -12.79
N PHE A 38 7.73 21.33 -11.71
CA PHE A 38 8.12 22.24 -10.62
C PHE A 38 8.89 21.56 -9.47
N ILE A 39 8.91 20.22 -9.43
CA ILE A 39 9.59 19.43 -8.41
C ILE A 39 11.01 19.09 -8.89
N PRO A 40 12.06 19.40 -8.09
CA PRO A 40 13.43 19.00 -8.40
C PRO A 40 13.61 17.49 -8.55
N GLU A 41 14.50 17.05 -9.45
CA GLU A 41 14.69 15.64 -9.82
C GLU A 41 15.02 14.73 -8.62
N ASN A 42 15.85 15.20 -7.70
CA ASN A 42 16.20 14.46 -6.48
C ASN A 42 14.97 14.18 -5.58
N VAL A 43 14.05 15.14 -5.48
CA VAL A 43 12.79 14.99 -4.73
C VAL A 43 11.82 14.11 -5.52
N LEU A 44 11.74 14.30 -6.83
CA LEU A 44 10.87 13.52 -7.71
C LEU A 44 11.19 12.03 -7.68
N ASN A 45 12.48 11.66 -7.64
CA ASN A 45 12.90 10.26 -7.52
C ASN A 45 12.40 9.62 -6.21
N ILE A 46 12.48 10.34 -5.10
CA ILE A 46 11.95 9.87 -3.81
C ILE A 46 10.44 9.71 -3.88
N LEU A 47 9.73 10.71 -4.42
CA LEU A 47 8.27 10.66 -4.54
C LEU A 47 7.79 9.52 -5.46
N ASN A 48 8.53 9.20 -6.52
CA ASN A 48 8.23 8.08 -7.40
C ASN A 48 8.39 6.74 -6.68
N ILE A 49 9.44 6.56 -5.89
CA ILE A 49 9.60 5.37 -5.04
C ILE A 49 8.42 5.26 -4.07
N ILE A 50 8.06 6.36 -3.40
CA ILE A 50 6.91 6.37 -2.49
C ILE A 50 5.63 5.98 -3.25
N LYS A 51 5.38 6.54 -4.45
CA LYS A 51 4.22 6.23 -5.28
C LYS A 51 4.15 4.74 -5.61
N ASP A 52 5.26 4.13 -5.98
CA ASP A 52 5.31 2.71 -6.39
C ASP A 52 4.91 1.77 -5.25
N TYR A 53 5.25 2.11 -4.00
CA TYR A 53 4.91 1.30 -2.83
C TYR A 53 3.62 1.75 -2.10
N ALA A 54 3.15 2.98 -2.33
CA ALA A 54 2.03 3.57 -1.58
C ALA A 54 0.76 2.72 -1.66
N ALA A 55 0.39 2.27 -2.86
CA ALA A 55 -0.79 1.42 -3.05
C ALA A 55 -0.68 0.10 -2.28
N LEU A 56 0.50 -0.53 -2.31
CA LEU A 56 0.73 -1.78 -1.57
C LEU A 56 0.59 -1.56 -0.06
N VAL A 57 1.19 -0.49 0.48
CA VAL A 57 1.11 -0.16 1.91
C VAL A 57 -0.35 0.07 2.35
N VAL A 58 -1.14 0.82 1.57
CA VAL A 58 -2.57 1.05 1.86
C VAL A 58 -3.33 -0.27 1.88
N VAL A 59 -3.16 -1.12 0.85
CA VAL A 59 -3.82 -2.43 0.75
C VAL A 59 -3.45 -3.33 1.92
N VAL A 60 -2.20 -3.30 2.37
CA VAL A 60 -1.75 -4.07 3.53
C VAL A 60 -2.47 -3.62 4.80
N ILE A 61 -2.51 -2.32 5.08
CA ILE A 61 -3.11 -1.77 6.31
C ILE A 61 -4.63 -2.01 6.33
N VAL A 62 -5.33 -1.68 5.25
CA VAL A 62 -6.79 -1.91 5.14
C VAL A 62 -7.11 -3.41 5.14
N GLY A 63 -6.29 -4.23 4.49
CA GLY A 63 -6.41 -5.68 4.51
C GLY A 63 -6.25 -6.26 5.92
N PHE A 64 -5.29 -5.77 6.70
CA PHE A 64 -5.12 -6.15 8.10
C PHE A 64 -6.34 -5.76 8.94
N GLU A 65 -6.86 -4.54 8.77
CA GLU A 65 -8.07 -4.08 9.45
C GLU A 65 -9.27 -4.99 9.15
N ALA A 66 -9.49 -5.32 7.88
CA ALA A 66 -10.58 -6.18 7.44
C ALA A 66 -10.48 -7.60 8.01
N VAL A 67 -9.25 -8.11 8.15
CA VAL A 67 -8.97 -9.49 8.54
C VAL A 67 -8.85 -9.65 10.06
N VAL A 68 -8.54 -8.59 10.82
CA VAL A 68 -8.45 -8.64 12.29
C VAL A 68 -9.77 -9.08 12.93
N LYS A 69 -10.89 -8.71 12.29
CA LYS A 69 -12.29 -9.01 12.68
C LYS A 69 -12.73 -10.42 12.31
N ARG A 70 -11.94 -11.15 11.49
CA ARG A 70 -12.30 -12.47 10.94
C ARG A 70 -11.70 -13.62 11.73
N GLY A 71 -12.17 -14.83 11.41
CA GLY A 71 -11.64 -16.08 11.97
C GLY A 71 -10.19 -16.34 11.60
N PHE A 72 -9.54 -17.25 12.33
CA PHE A 72 -8.11 -17.58 12.16
C PHE A 72 -7.73 -17.96 10.73
N VAL A 73 -8.58 -18.72 10.04
CA VAL A 73 -8.35 -19.15 8.65
C VAL A 73 -8.14 -17.97 7.70
N PHE A 74 -8.97 -16.91 7.80
CA PHE A 74 -8.83 -15.71 6.97
C PHE A 74 -7.54 -14.94 7.26
N LYS A 75 -7.07 -14.95 8.52
CA LYS A 75 -5.81 -14.32 8.92
C LYS A 75 -4.62 -14.99 8.26
N VAL A 76 -4.58 -16.32 8.31
CA VAL A 76 -3.50 -17.10 7.69
C VAL A 76 -3.51 -16.94 6.17
N LEU A 77 -4.68 -16.99 5.54
CA LEU A 77 -4.80 -16.81 4.09
C LEU A 77 -4.30 -15.43 3.65
N PHE A 78 -4.70 -14.37 4.34
CA PHE A 78 -4.23 -13.01 4.05
C PHE A 78 -2.71 -12.89 4.18
N LEU A 79 -2.13 -13.42 5.27
CA LEU A 79 -0.68 -13.40 5.48
C LEU A 79 0.07 -14.20 4.42
N LEU A 80 -0.46 -15.33 3.96
CA LEU A 80 0.14 -16.13 2.89
C LEU A 80 0.17 -15.36 1.56
N VAL A 81 -0.96 -14.77 1.16
CA VAL A 81 -1.03 -13.99 -0.07
C VAL A 81 -0.12 -12.77 0.01
N LEU A 82 -0.11 -12.08 1.15
CA LEU A 82 0.78 -10.95 1.40
C LEU A 82 2.26 -11.36 1.31
N ALA A 83 2.64 -12.49 1.92
CA ALA A 83 4.00 -13.00 1.87
C ALA A 83 4.44 -13.28 0.42
N ILE A 84 3.57 -13.86 -0.40
CA ILE A 84 3.85 -14.11 -1.83
C ILE A 84 4.12 -12.78 -2.55
N ILE A 85 3.29 -11.75 -2.33
CA ILE A 85 3.48 -10.43 -2.94
C ILE A 85 4.81 -9.80 -2.49
N ILE A 86 5.13 -9.85 -1.20
CA ILE A 86 6.38 -9.30 -0.66
C ILE A 86 7.58 -10.04 -1.25
N LEU A 87 7.53 -11.37 -1.34
CA LEU A 87 8.59 -12.15 -1.97
C LEU A 87 8.73 -11.79 -3.46
N ALA A 88 7.61 -11.61 -4.17
CA ALA A 88 7.61 -11.21 -5.57
C ALA A 88 8.30 -9.85 -5.80
N GLN A 89 8.30 -8.92 -4.84
CA GLN A 89 9.03 -7.64 -4.94
C GLN A 89 10.54 -7.82 -5.17
N PHE A 90 11.14 -8.93 -4.71
CA PHE A 90 12.56 -9.20 -4.89
C PHE A 90 12.92 -9.77 -6.27
N PHE A 91 11.92 -10.08 -7.11
CA PHE A 91 12.12 -10.65 -8.45
C PHE A 91 11.75 -9.60 -9.52
N PRO A 92 12.69 -8.75 -9.97
CA PRO A 92 12.40 -7.67 -10.92
C PRO A 92 11.81 -8.17 -12.25
N GLY A 93 12.24 -9.34 -12.72
CA GLY A 93 11.68 -9.97 -13.93
C GLY A 93 10.19 -10.31 -13.83
N THR A 94 9.65 -10.50 -12.62
CA THR A 94 8.20 -10.71 -12.42
C THR A 94 7.42 -9.43 -12.73
N TRP A 95 7.91 -8.27 -12.29
CA TRP A 95 7.26 -6.97 -12.51
C TRP A 95 7.35 -6.51 -13.96
N GLU A 96 8.50 -6.75 -14.61
CA GLU A 96 8.65 -6.52 -16.06
C GLU A 96 7.70 -7.35 -16.91
N ASN A 97 7.36 -8.56 -16.46
CA ASN A 97 6.39 -9.40 -17.17
C ASN A 97 4.95 -8.92 -16.94
N ILE A 98 4.63 -8.45 -15.73
CA ILE A 98 3.32 -7.88 -15.42
C ILE A 98 3.07 -6.61 -16.25
N SER A 99 4.05 -5.72 -16.38
CA SER A 99 3.89 -4.49 -17.17
C SER A 99 3.75 -4.70 -18.68
N LYS A 100 4.09 -5.89 -19.20
CA LYS A 100 3.85 -6.27 -20.62
C LYS A 100 2.45 -6.81 -20.87
N VAL A 101 1.73 -7.21 -19.82
CA VAL A 101 0.38 -7.79 -19.91
C VAL A 101 -0.69 -6.70 -19.93
N PHE A 102 -0.35 -5.48 -19.50
CA PHE A 102 -1.19 -4.28 -19.55
C PHE A 102 -0.70 -3.32 -20.64
#